data_AF-A0A7J9YC39-F1
#
_entry.id   AF-A0A7J9YC39-F1
#
_cell.length_a   1.000
_cell.length_b   1.000
_cell.length_c   1.000
_cell.angle_alpha   90.00
_cell.angle_beta   90.00
_cell.angle_gamma   90.00
#
_symmetry.space_group_name_H-M   'P 1'
#
loop_
_entity.id
_entity.type
_entity.pdbx_description
1 polymer ?
#
loop_
_entity_poly.entity_id
_entity_poly.type
_entity_poly.pdbx_seq_one_letter_code
_entity_poly.pdbx_strand_id
1 'polypeptide(L)'
;MKIVREAEACTQPGEIGALLRREGLYSSLLTQWRRARDTGALEALERPRGRPKADRRDARIAALERRAERAEAELVKARKVIEVQGNVSALLGELLEPRGAQETTER
;
A
#
# COMPACT_ATOMS: atom_id res chain seq x y z
N MET A 1 -23.51 -19.15 -10.19
CA MET A 1 -23.56 -20.30 -11.14
C MET A 1 -25.01 -20.65 -11.48
N LYS A 2 -25.57 -20.14 -12.58
CA LYS A 2 -26.98 -20.37 -12.98
C LYS A 2 -27.24 -21.82 -13.40
N ILE A 3 -26.37 -22.38 -14.26
CA ILE A 3 -26.52 -23.72 -14.85
C ILE A 3 -26.42 -24.84 -13.80
N VAL A 4 -25.50 -24.73 -12.83
CA VAL A 4 -25.38 -25.75 -11.76
C VAL A 4 -26.66 -25.82 -10.92
N ARG A 5 -27.27 -24.67 -10.60
CA ARG A 5 -28.53 -24.61 -9.85
C ARG A 5 -29.70 -25.16 -10.66
N GLU A 6 -29.75 -24.85 -11.95
CA GLU A 6 -30.78 -25.36 -12.84
C GLU A 6 -30.67 -26.89 -13.01
N ALA A 7 -29.45 -27.41 -13.11
CA ALA A 7 -29.19 -28.85 -13.15
C ALA A 7 -29.51 -29.57 -11.83
N GLU A 8 -29.55 -28.87 -10.70
CA GLU A 8 -30.01 -29.40 -9.40
C GLU A 8 -31.54 -29.36 -9.26
N ALA A 9 -32.20 -28.46 -9.99
CA ALA A 9 -33.66 -28.36 -10.04
C ALA A 9 -34.31 -29.37 -11.00
N CYS A 10 -33.52 -30.00 -11.89
CA CYS A 10 -33.98 -31.10 -12.74
C CYS A 10 -34.33 -32.34 -11.89
N THR A 11 -35.55 -32.84 -12.02
CA THR A 11 -36.07 -33.99 -11.25
C THR A 11 -36.48 -35.17 -12.14
N GLN A 12 -36.78 -34.92 -13.42
CA GLN A 12 -37.22 -35.96 -14.35
C GLN A 12 -36.03 -36.56 -15.14
N PRO A 13 -36.11 -37.85 -15.51
CA PRO A 13 -35.11 -38.47 -16.38
C PRO A 13 -34.96 -37.69 -17.70
N GLY A 14 -33.72 -37.34 -18.03
CA GLY A 14 -33.39 -36.67 -19.29
C GLY A 14 -33.41 -35.14 -19.27
N GLU A 15 -33.95 -34.50 -18.24
CA GLU A 15 -33.98 -33.02 -18.11
C GLU A 15 -32.58 -32.42 -18.09
N ILE A 16 -31.66 -33.04 -17.35
CA ILE A 16 -30.25 -32.62 -17.31
C ILE A 16 -29.63 -32.70 -18.71
N GLY A 17 -29.94 -33.75 -19.47
CA GLY A 17 -29.45 -33.90 -20.84
C GLY A 17 -30.02 -32.84 -21.79
N ALA A 18 -31.29 -32.48 -21.64
CA ALA A 18 -31.93 -31.41 -22.40
C ALA A 18 -31.33 -30.04 -22.07
N LEU A 19 -31.10 -29.77 -20.78
CA LEU A 19 -30.41 -28.58 -20.29
C LEU A 19 -29.00 -28.48 -20.90
N LEU A 20 -28.21 -29.55 -20.83
CA LEU A 20 -26.86 -29.56 -21.37
C LEU A 20 -26.82 -29.32 -22.89
N ARG A 21 -27.77 -29.88 -23.65
CA ARG A 21 -27.87 -29.61 -25.10
C ARG A 21 -28.27 -28.16 -25.41
N ARG A 22 -29.22 -27.60 -24.66
CA ARG A 22 -29.66 -26.21 -24.82
C ARG A 22 -28.52 -25.22 -24.55
N GLU A 23 -27.70 -25.52 -23.55
CA GLU A 23 -26.57 -24.66 -23.15
C GLU A 23 -25.27 -25.00 -23.91
N GLY A 24 -25.26 -26.04 -24.76
CA GLY A 24 -24.06 -26.48 -25.51
C GLY A 24 -22.94 -27.04 -24.62
N LEU A 25 -23.28 -27.65 -23.49
CA LEU A 25 -22.34 -28.07 -22.46
C LEU A 25 -22.16 -29.59 -22.42
N TYR A 26 -20.96 -30.01 -22.04
CA TYR A 26 -20.67 -31.41 -21.78
C TYR A 26 -20.85 -31.75 -20.29
N SER A 27 -21.18 -33.01 -19.99
CA SER A 27 -21.38 -33.49 -18.61
C SER A 27 -20.14 -33.34 -17.72
N SER A 28 -18.94 -33.40 -18.30
CA SER A 28 -17.67 -33.16 -17.60
C SER A 28 -17.58 -31.74 -17.07
N LEU A 29 -18.07 -30.75 -17.81
CA LEU A 29 -18.04 -29.34 -17.43
C LEU A 29 -19.00 -29.07 -16.28
N LEU A 30 -20.20 -29.67 -16.31
CA LEU A 30 -21.13 -29.63 -15.18
C LEU A 30 -20.52 -30.25 -13.92
N THR A 31 -19.80 -31.36 -14.06
CA THR A 31 -19.09 -32.02 -12.95
C THR A 31 -17.98 -31.16 -12.37
N GLN A 32 -17.17 -30.51 -13.23
CA GLN A 32 -16.13 -29.59 -12.78
C GLN A 32 -16.72 -28.39 -12.04
N TRP A 33 -17.82 -27.82 -12.53
CA TRP A 33 -18.47 -26.68 -11.89
C TRP A 33 -19.11 -27.03 -10.55
N ARG A 34 -19.68 -28.24 -10.40
CA ARG A 34 -20.13 -28.76 -9.10
C ARG A 34 -18.98 -28.84 -8.11
N ARG A 35 -17.86 -29.47 -8.51
CA ARG A 35 -16.65 -29.57 -7.67
C ARG A 35 -16.12 -28.19 -7.28
N ALA A 36 -15.97 -27.27 -8.23
CA ALA A 36 -15.47 -25.93 -7.97
C ALA A 36 -16.36 -25.16 -6.98
N ARG A 37 -17.69 -25.33 -7.07
CA ARG A 37 -18.61 -24.74 -6.09
C ARG A 37 -18.41 -25.35 -4.70
N ASP A 38 -18.34 -26.67 -4.62
CA ASP A 38 -18.23 -27.37 -3.34
C ASP A 38 -16.88 -27.06 -2.66
N THR A 39 -15.79 -27.02 -3.42
CA THR A 39 -14.47 -26.55 -2.95
C THR A 39 -14.53 -25.10 -2.47
N GLY A 40 -15.12 -24.19 -3.25
CA GLY A 40 -15.26 -22.80 -2.85
C GLY A 40 -16.15 -22.60 -1.61
N ALA A 41 -17.15 -23.46 -1.41
CA ALA A 41 -17.96 -23.47 -0.20
C ALA A 41 -17.16 -23.94 1.02
N LEU A 42 -16.31 -24.96 0.86
CA LEU A 42 -15.39 -25.44 1.90
C LEU A 42 -14.35 -24.38 2.27
N GLU A 43 -13.69 -23.76 1.28
CA GLU A 43 -12.74 -22.66 1.52
C GLU A 43 -13.40 -21.47 2.24
N ALA A 44 -14.66 -21.16 1.91
CA ALA A 44 -15.40 -20.11 2.59
C ALA A 44 -15.73 -20.45 4.05
N LEU A 45 -15.93 -21.74 4.37
CA LEU A 45 -16.13 -22.21 5.74
C LEU A 45 -14.82 -22.25 6.55
N GLU A 46 -13.70 -22.57 5.91
CA GLU A 46 -12.37 -22.60 6.51
C GLU A 46 -11.82 -21.19 6.83
N ARG A 47 -12.30 -20.16 6.12
CA ARG A 47 -11.86 -18.78 6.39
C ARG A 47 -12.32 -18.32 7.79
N PRO A 48 -11.39 -17.91 8.66
CA PRO A 48 -11.75 -17.39 9.98
C PRO A 48 -12.65 -16.15 9.84
N ARG A 49 -13.77 -16.15 10.57
CA ARG A 49 -14.69 -15.00 10.62
C ARG A 49 -14.01 -13.80 11.31
N GLY A 50 -13.99 -12.65 10.63
CA GLY A 50 -13.52 -11.38 11.20
C GLY A 50 -12.48 -10.65 10.35
N ARG A 51 -12.13 -9.43 10.74
CA ARG A 51 -11.03 -8.66 10.10
C ARG A 51 -9.72 -9.45 10.28
N PRO A 52 -8.89 -9.58 9.23
CA PRO A 52 -7.56 -10.17 9.36
C PRO A 52 -6.81 -9.48 10.50
N LYS A 53 -6.15 -10.27 11.36
CA LYS A 53 -5.37 -9.74 12.47
C LYS A 53 -4.35 -8.76 11.91
N ALA A 54 -4.38 -7.51 12.36
CA ALA A 54 -3.44 -6.48 11.90
C ALA A 54 -2.02 -7.02 11.98
N ASP A 55 -1.28 -6.98 10.87
CA ASP A 55 0.04 -7.57 10.82
C ASP A 55 0.95 -6.78 11.75
N ARG A 56 1.72 -7.49 12.60
CA ARG A 56 2.72 -6.86 13.47
C ARG A 56 3.74 -6.07 12.64
N ARG A 57 3.94 -6.42 11.37
CA ARG A 57 4.76 -5.68 10.41
C ARG A 57 4.18 -4.29 10.12
N ASP A 58 2.89 -4.17 9.86
CA ASP A 58 2.23 -2.90 9.57
C ASP A 58 2.34 -1.93 10.74
N ALA A 59 2.16 -2.43 11.96
CA ALA A 59 2.32 -1.63 13.17
C ALA A 59 3.76 -1.12 13.35
N ARG A 60 4.76 -1.94 13.00
CA ARG A 60 6.17 -1.56 13.04
C ARG A 60 6.51 -0.55 11.95
N ILE A 61 5.99 -0.71 10.74
CA ILE A 61 6.18 0.23 9.63
C ILE A 61 5.64 1.60 10.04
N ALA A 62 4.39 1.69 10.51
CA ALA A 62 3.80 2.95 10.94
C ALA A 62 4.54 3.61 12.13
N ALA A 63 5.18 2.81 13.00
CA ALA A 63 6.01 3.35 14.07
C ALA A 63 7.35 3.91 13.54
N LEU A 64 7.95 3.24 12.56
CA LEU A 64 9.19 3.66 11.92
C LEU A 64 9.00 4.91 11.07
N GLU A 65 7.94 4.98 10.26
CA GLU A 65 7.59 6.15 9.44
C GLU A 65 7.45 7.41 10.31
N ARG A 66 6.65 7.33 11.38
CA ARG A 66 6.50 8.43 12.33
C ARG A 66 7.80 8.85 13.00
N ARG A 67 8.75 7.92 13.19
CA ARG A 67 10.07 8.25 13.74
C ARG A 67 10.95 8.93 12.69
N ALA A 68 10.90 8.47 11.45
CA ALA A 68 11.63 9.07 10.33
C ALA A 68 11.17 10.51 10.10
N GLU A 69 9.86 10.75 10.01
CA GLU A 69 9.28 12.10 9.85
C GLU A 69 9.74 13.07 10.94
N ARG A 70 9.71 12.63 12.21
CA ARG A 70 10.20 13.45 13.33
C ARG A 70 11.69 13.74 13.21
N ALA A 71 12.51 12.74 12.87
CA ALA A 71 13.94 12.92 12.72
C ALA A 71 14.28 13.87 11.57
N GLU A 72 13.57 13.76 10.43
CA GLU A 72 13.73 14.67 9.29
C GLU A 72 13.33 16.10 9.65
N ALA A 73 12.22 16.30 10.39
CA ALA A 73 11.82 17.61 10.86
C ALA A 73 12.88 18.25 11.78
N GLU A 74 13.48 17.48 12.70
CA GLU A 74 14.57 17.97 13.54
C GLU A 74 15.84 18.29 12.73
N LEU A 75 16.16 17.50 11.71
CA LEU A 75 17.27 17.80 10.80
C LEU A 75 17.06 19.12 10.05
N VAL A 76 15.83 19.40 9.61
CA VAL A 76 15.51 20.68 8.96
C VAL A 76 15.72 21.85 9.92
N LYS A 77 15.25 21.73 11.17
CA LYS A 77 15.48 22.76 12.20
C LYS A 77 16.97 22.97 12.48
N ALA A 78 17.72 21.89 12.67
CA ALA A 78 19.15 21.96 12.93
C ALA A 78 19.92 22.63 11.78
N ARG A 79 19.59 22.30 10.53
CA ARG A 79 20.16 22.97 9.35
C ARG A 79 19.85 24.46 9.33
N LYS A 80 18.63 24.86 9.71
CA LYS A 80 18.26 26.28 9.76
C LYS A 80 19.05 27.05 10.82
N VAL A 81 19.27 26.44 11.99
CA VAL A 81 20.12 27.03 13.03
C VAL A 81 21.54 27.24 12.52
N ILE A 82 22.12 26.23 11.87
CA ILE A 82 23.47 26.31 11.29
C ILE A 82 23.55 27.43 10.24
N GLU A 83 22.55 27.55 9.35
CA GLU A 83 22.48 28.60 8.35
C GLU A 83 22.45 30.00 9.00
N VAL A 84 21.61 30.21 10.01
CA VAL A 84 21.54 31.48 10.74
C VAL A 84 22.86 31.81 11.42
N GLN A 85 23.50 30.82 12.07
CA GLN A 85 24.80 31.01 12.70
C GLN A 85 25.87 31.39 11.68
N GLY A 86 25.88 30.74 10.51
CA GLY A 86 26.77 31.07 9.40
C GLY A 86 26.57 32.51 8.92
N ASN A 87 25.31 32.92 8.68
CA ASN A 87 24.98 34.27 8.22
C ASN A 87 25.39 35.34 9.24
N VAL A 88 25.13 35.12 10.54
CA VAL A 88 25.55 36.05 11.59
C VAL A 88 27.07 36.15 11.67
N SER A 89 27.79 35.03 11.57
CA SER A 89 29.25 35.02 11.59
C SER A 89 29.85 35.77 10.41
N ALA A 90 29.28 35.61 9.21
CA ALA A 90 29.68 36.34 8.02
C ALA A 90 29.46 37.86 8.17
N LEU A 91 28.27 38.25 8.65
CA LEU A 91 27.93 39.66 8.84
C LEU A 91 28.81 40.33 9.91
N LEU A 92 29.13 39.60 10.99
CA LEU A 92 30.10 40.06 11.98
C LEU A 92 31.50 40.18 11.39
N GLY A 93 31.90 39.24 10.52
CA GLY A 93 33.15 39.32 9.76
C GLY A 93 33.24 40.62 8.96
N GLU A 94 32.22 40.94 8.16
CA GLU A 94 32.16 42.17 7.37
C GLU A 94 32.19 43.45 8.23
N LEU A 95 31.49 43.44 9.37
CA LEU A 95 31.43 44.61 10.25
C LEU A 95 32.72 44.86 11.04
N LEU A 96 33.44 43.77 11.36
CA LEU A 96 34.68 43.79 12.13
C LEU A 96 35.93 43.86 11.26
N GLU A 97 35.81 43.69 9.93
CA GLU A 97 36.89 44.09 9.02
C GLU A 97 37.12 45.60 9.15
N PRO A 98 38.32 46.04 9.56
CA PRO A 98 38.62 47.46 9.62
C PRO A 98 38.57 48.04 8.21
N ARG A 99 37.66 49.00 7.98
CA ARG A 99 37.77 49.95 6.87
C ARG A 99 38.97 50.87 7.10
N GLY A 100 40.16 50.37 6.84
CA GLY A 100 41.43 51.09 6.85
C GLY A 100 42.53 50.12 6.42
N ALA A 101 43.24 50.32 5.32
CA ALA A 101 43.68 51.57 4.75
C ALA A 101 43.54 51.56 3.21
N GLN A 102 42.80 52.51 2.67
CA GLN A 102 43.21 53.11 1.40
C GLN A 102 44.36 54.06 1.75
N GLU A 103 45.60 53.58 1.73
CA GLU A 103 46.75 54.47 1.65
C GLU A 103 46.71 55.13 0.28
N THR A 104 46.06 56.29 0.25
CA THR A 104 46.36 57.34 -0.72
C THR A 104 47.82 57.73 -0.52
N THR A 105 48.72 57.13 -1.28
CA THR A 105 50.00 57.76 -1.57
C THR A 105 49.95 58.22 -3.02
N GLU A 106 49.47 59.45 -3.18
CA GLU A 106 49.84 60.31 -4.30
C GLU A 106 51.35 60.60 -4.19
N ARG A 107 52.04 60.41 -5.33
CA ARG A 107 53.19 61.16 -5.87
C ARG A 107 54.44 60.32 -6.17
#